data_AF-G6EH76-F1
#
_entry.id   AF-G6EH76-F1
#
_cell.length_a   1.000
_cell.length_b   1.000
_cell.length_c   1.000
_cell.angle_alpha   90.00
_cell.angle_beta   90.00
_cell.angle_gamma   90.00
#
_symmetry.space_group_name_H-M   'P 1'
#
loop_
_entity.id
_entity.type
_entity.pdbx_description
1 polymer ?
#
loop_
_entity_poly.entity_id
_entity_poly.type
_entity_poly.pdbx_seq_one_letter_code
_entity_poly.pdbx_strand_id
1 'polypeptide(L)' 'MSLTRTFCDERVRAATLAADQSILDNVRQRELRSAAAWQAMSDRIQKLETTRSARERAQLEARQEQEASQADDGVKPAGN' A
#
# COMPACT_ATOMS: atom_id res chain seq x y z
N MET A 1 -8.98 -16.41 -5.73
CA MET A 1 -8.54 -15.06 -6.16
C MET A 1 -8.32 -14.23 -4.91
N SER A 2 -7.15 -13.64 -4.73
CA SER A 2 -6.85 -12.72 -3.62
C SER A 2 -7.25 -11.29 -3.97
N LEU A 3 -7.67 -10.51 -2.97
CA LEU A 3 -7.99 -9.10 -3.15
C LEU A 3 -6.68 -8.28 -3.16
N THR A 4 -6.20 -7.93 -4.35
CA THR A 4 -4.98 -7.15 -4.56
C THR A 4 -5.30 -5.77 -5.14
N ARG A 5 -4.35 -4.83 -5.04
CA ARG A 5 -4.47 -3.49 -5.64
C ARG A 5 -4.78 -3.58 -7.13
N THR A 6 -4.00 -4.39 -7.88
CA THR A 6 -4.20 -4.61 -9.32
C THR A 6 -5.60 -5.13 -9.64
N PHE A 7 -6.12 -6.07 -8.85
CA PHE A 7 -7.47 -6.57 -9.04
C PHE A 7 -8.52 -5.46 -8.84
N CYS A 8 -8.37 -4.64 -7.80
CA CYS A 8 -9.26 -3.50 -7.60
C CYS A 8 -9.16 -2.50 -8.76
N ASP A 9 -7.96 -2.18 -9.24
CA ASP A 9 -7.73 -1.26 -10.36
C ASP A 9 -8.37 -1.76 -11.67
N GLU A 10 -8.30 -3.07 -11.94
CA GLU A 10 -9.00 -3.69 -13.07
C GLU A 10 -10.52 -3.55 -12.94
N ARG A 11 -11.07 -3.70 -11.72
CA ARG A 11 -12.50 -3.50 -11.48
C ARG A 11 -12.94 -2.05 -11.62
N VAL A 12 -12.11 -1.09 -11.20
CA VAL A 12 -12.35 0.34 -11.44
C VAL A 12 -12.45 0.58 -12.94
N ARG A 13 -11.46 0.15 -13.72
CA ARG A 13 -11.44 0.34 -15.18
C ARG A 13 -12.66 -0.29 -15.86
N ALA A 14 -13.00 -1.52 -15.48
CA ALA A 14 -14.15 -2.22 -16.05
C ALA A 14 -15.48 -1.50 -15.75
N ALA A 15 -15.67 -1.04 -14.52
CA ALA A 15 -16.89 -0.32 -14.13
C ALA A 15 -16.97 1.07 -14.79
N THR A 16 -15.85 1.80 -14.88
CA THR A 16 -15.81 3.08 -15.61
C THR A 16 -16.15 2.90 -17.08
N LEU A 17 -15.57 1.90 -17.75
CA LEU A 17 -15.88 1.60 -19.15
C LEU A 17 -17.37 1.24 -19.34
N ALA A 18 -17.93 0.43 -18.44
CA ALA A 18 -19.34 0.06 -18.46
C ALA A 18 -20.26 1.28 -18.24
N ALA A 19 -19.85 2.23 -17.40
CA ALA A 19 -20.56 3.49 -17.21
C ALA A 19 -20.57 4.33 -18.49
N ASP A 20 -19.42 4.43 -19.17
CA ASP A 20 -19.25 5.23 -20.39
C ASP A 20 -20.03 4.64 -21.57
N GLN A 21 -20.14 3.32 -21.64
CA GLN A 21 -20.92 2.62 -22.67
C GLN A 21 -22.43 2.59 -22.38
N SER A 22 -22.86 3.04 -21.20
CA SER A 22 -24.25 2.94 -20.81
C SER A 22 -25.11 4.03 -21.43
N ILE A 23 -26.20 3.61 -22.07
CA ILE A 23 -27.22 4.52 -22.63
C ILE A 23 -28.18 5.00 -21.53
N LEU A 24 -28.35 4.22 -20.47
CA LEU A 24 -29.30 4.52 -19.40
C LEU A 24 -28.58 5.18 -18.21
N ASP A 25 -29.03 6.37 -17.83
CA ASP A 25 -28.42 7.14 -16.74
C ASP A 25 -28.39 6.40 -15.41
N ASN A 26 -29.42 5.61 -15.10
CA ASN A 26 -29.48 4.83 -13.87
C ASN A 26 -28.39 3.74 -13.82
N VAL A 27 -28.09 3.11 -14.95
CA VAL A 27 -27.03 2.11 -15.09
C VAL A 27 -25.68 2.81 -15.02
N ARG A 28 -25.49 3.92 -15.76
CA ARG A 28 -24.28 4.74 -15.67
C ARG A 28 -23.95 5.12 -14.23
N GLN A 29 -24.92 5.66 -13.49
CA GLN A 29 -24.72 6.04 -12.09
C GLN A 29 -24.39 4.85 -11.19
N ARG A 30 -25.01 3.69 -11.43
CA ARG A 30 -24.69 2.47 -10.68
C ARG A 30 -23.25 2.03 -10.92
N GLU A 31 -22.81 2.03 -12.17
CA GLU A 31 -21.45 1.64 -12.52
C GLU A 31 -20.40 2.63 -11.98
N LEU A 32 -20.70 3.94 -11.98
CA LEU A 32 -19.85 4.94 -11.33
C LEU A 32 -19.72 4.71 -9.82
N ARG A 33 -20.81 4.32 -9.13
CA ARG A 33 -20.74 3.94 -7.71
C ARG A 33 -19.92 2.67 -7.48
N SER A 34 -20.04 1.70 -8.39
CA SER A 34 -19.20 0.49 -8.38
C SER A 34 -17.72 0.85 -8.52
N ALA A 35 -17.37 1.69 -9.52
CA ALA A 35 -16.01 2.18 -9.72
C ALA A 35 -15.47 2.89 -8.47
N ALA A 36 -16.25 3.77 -7.85
CA ALA A 36 -15.88 4.46 -6.63
C ALA A 36 -15.62 3.51 -5.45
N ALA A 37 -16.43 2.46 -5.30
CA ALA A 37 -16.23 1.45 -4.26
C ALA A 37 -14.93 0.65 -4.48
N TRP A 38 -14.64 0.26 -5.72
CA TRP A 38 -13.40 -0.43 -6.07
C TRP A 38 -12.17 0.47 -5.87
N GLN A 39 -12.27 1.75 -6.22
CA GLN A 39 -11.20 2.72 -6.01
C GLN A 39 -10.88 2.85 -4.52
N ALA A 40 -11.90 3.01 -3.67
CA ALA A 40 -11.71 3.08 -2.23
C ALA A 40 -11.05 1.83 -1.64
N MET A 41 -11.30 0.64 -2.22
CA MET A 41 -10.59 -0.58 -1.81
C MET A 41 -9.13 -0.57 -2.26
N SER A 42 -8.85 -0.16 -3.51
CA SER A 42 -7.48 -0.01 -4.03
C SER A 42 -6.65 0.93 -3.16
N ASP A 43 -7.21 2.09 -2.81
CA ASP A 43 -6.57 3.10 -1.98
C ASP A 43 -6.24 2.57 -0.57
N ARG A 44 -7.15 1.79 0.02
CA ARG A 44 -6.93 1.15 1.33
C ARG A 44 -5.79 0.14 1.27
N ILE A 45 -5.74 -0.69 0.22
CA ILE A 45 -4.66 -1.65 0.02
C ILE A 45 -3.33 -0.92 -0.11
N GLN A 46 -3.27 0.11 -0.97
CA GLN A 46 -2.07 0.92 -1.16
C GLN A 46 -1.60 1.56 0.16
N LYS A 47 -2.53 2.08 0.97
CA LYS A 47 -2.19 2.66 2.28
C LYS A 47 -1.60 1.63 3.24
N LEU A 48 -2.15 0.42 3.27
CA LEU A 48 -1.65 -0.68 4.10
C LEU A 48 -0.25 -1.11 3.66
N GLU A 49 -0.05 -1.31 2.36
CA GLU A 49 1.25 -1.67 1.77
C GLU A 49 2.30 -0.60 2.09
N THR A 50 1.97 0.68 1.88
CA THR A 50 2.87 1.81 2.17
C THR A 50 3.23 1.87 3.65
N THR A 51 2.24 1.69 4.53
CA THR A 51 2.45 1.70 5.99
C THR A 51 3.35 0.53 6.41
N ARG A 52 3.14 -0.65 5.82
CA ARG A 52 3.96 -1.83 6.09
C ARG A 52 5.41 -1.60 5.66
N SER A 53 5.64 -1.14 4.44
CA SER A 53 7.00 -0.84 3.95
C SER A 53 7.68 0.27 4.74
N ALA A 54 6.94 1.25 5.26
CA ALA A 54 7.49 2.28 6.15
C ALA A 54 7.95 1.67 7.49
N ARG A 55 7.15 0.80 8.10
CA ARG A 55 7.49 0.12 9.35
C ARG A 55 8.69 -0.81 9.19
N GLU A 56 8.75 -1.57 8.10
CA GLU A 56 9.87 -2.47 7.82
C GLU A 56 11.18 -1.70 7.66
N ARG A 57 11.17 -0.55 6.97
CA ARG A 57 12.34 0.33 6.86
C ARG A 57 12.78 0.89 8.22
N ALA A 58 11.85 1.43 9.00
CA ALA A 58 12.17 1.97 10.32
C ALA A 58 12.78 0.91 11.26
N GLN A 59 12.34 -0.35 11.17
CA GLN A 59 12.91 -1.45 11.96
C GLN A 59 14.34 -1.81 11.51
N LEU A 60 14.60 -1.79 10.20
CA LEU A 60 15.95 -2.02 9.67
C LEU A 60 16.91 -0.89 10.08
N GLU A 61 16.48 0.36 9.96
CA GLU A 61 17.24 1.54 10.40
C GLU A 61 17.56 1.46 11.90
N ALA A 62 16.55 1.19 12.75
CA ALA A 62 16.77 1.05 14.20
C ALA A 62 17.71 -0.11 14.55
N ARG A 63 17.67 -1.23 13.81
CA ARG A 63 18.62 -2.33 14.00
C ARG A 63 20.05 -1.93 13.63
N GLN A 64 20.22 -1.22 12.51
CA GLN A 64 21.54 -0.74 12.08
C GLN A 64 22.13 0.27 13.08
N GLU A 65 21.31 1.17 13.63
CA GLU A 65 21.72 2.10 14.68
C GLU A 65 22.16 1.39 15.96
N GLN A 66 21.44 0.33 16.37
CA GLN A 66 21.80 -0.49 17.52
C GLN A 66 23.10 -1.29 17.30
N GLU A 67 23.31 -1.81 16.08
CA GLU A 67 24.54 -2.52 15.72
C GLU A 67 25.74 -1.56 15.67
N ALA A 68 25.55 -0.33 15.16
CA ALA A 68 26.58 0.70 15.13
C ALA A 68 26.96 1.19 16.55
N SER A 69 25.98 1.38 17.45
CA SER A 69 26.26 1.80 18.82
C SER A 69 26.92 0.70 19.68
N GLN A 70 26.56 -0.56 19.47
CA GLN A 70 27.24 -1.69 20.13
C GLN A 70 28.68 -1.89 19.65
N ALA A 71 28.98 -1.56 18.39
CA ALA A 71 30.34 -1.66 17.86
C ALA A 71 31.29 -0.60 18.45
N ASP A 72 30.78 0.60 18.79
CA ASP A 72 31.56 1.68 19.40
C ASP A 72 31.88 1.42 20.88
N ASP A 73 30.92 0.87 21.64
CA ASP A 73 31.08 0.58 23.07
C ASP A 73 31.97 -0.67 23.35
N GLY A 74 32.19 -1.50 22.32
CA GLY A 74 33.04 -2.70 22.40
C GLY A 74 34.55 -2.43 22.37
N VAL A 75 34.99 -1.21 22.02
CA VAL A 75 36.40 -0.83 21.95
C VAL A 75 36.87 -0.29 23.31
N LYS A 76 36.92 -1.15 24.33
CA LYS A 76 37.67 -0.83 25.57
C LYS A 76 39.17 -1.05 25.32
N PRO A 77 40.04 -0.03 25.43
CA PRO A 77 41.48 -0.25 25.37
C PRO A 77 41.87 -1.06 26.60
N ALA A 78 42.41 -2.27 26.39
CA ALA A 78 43.10 -3.02 27.41
C ALA A 78 44.33 -2.19 27.83
N GLY A 79 44.17 -1.41 28.90
CA GLY A 79 45.23 -0.62 29.51
C GLY A 79 46.28 -1.54 30.12
N ASN A 80 47.52 -1.26 29.73
CA ASN A 80 48.77 -1.96 30.03
C ASN A 80 49.23 -1.78 31.47
#